data_AF-A0A5K3FWI9-F1
#
_entry.id   AF-A0A5K3FWI9-F1
#
_cell.length_a   1.000
_cell.length_b   1.000
_cell.length_c   1.000
_cell.angle_alpha   90.00
_cell.angle_beta   90.00
_cell.angle_gamma   90.00
#
_symmetry.space_group_name_H-M   'P 1'
#
loop_
_entity.id
_entity.type
_entity.pdbx_description
1 polymer ?
#
loop_
_entity_poly.entity_id
_entity_poly.type
_entity_poly.pdbx_seq_one_letter_code
_entity_poly.pdbx_strand_id
1 'polypeptide(L)'
;MKSAKQALSNHASWKYLVNLVGQDFPLRTNMELVAALKALNGSNLVESVELGRFAWWTNKKTLPLVVTWYKGSMYGAFRREFLHEAVMGTAVGPTRDLMLKPRNIMHPDEFYFPTLAYNIKLRLPGACVNTPSPESEVGYNYLAKFVIWGGYNVTCTT
;
A
#
# COMPACT_ATOMS: atom_id res chain seq x y z
N MET A 1 4.18 -9.63 -5.55
CA MET A 1 3.19 -10.73 -5.61
C MET A 1 3.75 -12.12 -5.27
N LYS A 2 4.82 -12.62 -5.90
CA LYS A 2 5.33 -13.99 -5.65
C LYS A 2 5.70 -14.25 -4.19
N SER A 3 6.50 -13.38 -3.58
CA SER A 3 6.93 -13.51 -2.18
C SER A 3 5.75 -13.45 -1.20
N ALA A 4 4.75 -12.61 -1.49
CA ALA A 4 3.52 -12.55 -0.69
C ALA A 4 2.74 -13.87 -0.74
N LYS A 5 2.61 -14.50 -1.92
CA LYS A 5 2.01 -15.84 -2.04
C LYS A 5 2.76 -16.86 -1.18
N GLN A 6 4.09 -16.88 -1.28
CA GLN A 6 4.92 -17.79 -0.49
C GLN A 6 4.75 -17.56 1.02
N ALA A 7 4.74 -16.31 1.48
CA ALA A 7 4.51 -15.96 2.89
C ALA A 7 3.08 -16.29 3.37
N LEU A 8 2.09 -16.26 2.49
CA LEU A 8 0.72 -16.67 2.82
C LEU A 8 0.61 -18.19 2.94
N SER A 9 1.23 -18.93 2.02
CA SER A 9 1.31 -20.40 2.04
C SER A 9 2.12 -20.94 3.22
N ASN A 10 3.16 -20.23 3.64
CA ASN A 10 4.09 -20.68 4.66
C ASN A 10 3.91 -19.87 5.96
N HIS A 11 3.67 -20.56 7.07
CA HIS A 11 3.51 -19.98 8.42
C HIS A 11 2.24 -19.14 8.64
N ALA A 12 1.30 -19.69 9.41
CA ALA A 12 0.01 -19.06 9.69
C ALA A 12 0.03 -18.00 10.82
N SER A 13 1.16 -17.83 11.53
CA SER A 13 1.19 -17.06 12.78
C SER A 13 1.51 -15.57 12.64
N TRP A 14 2.12 -15.13 11.54
CA TRP A 14 2.48 -13.72 11.36
C TRP A 14 1.24 -12.84 11.16
N LYS A 15 1.33 -11.58 11.59
CA LYS A 15 0.21 -10.63 11.61
C LYS A 15 0.29 -9.57 10.51
N TYR A 16 1.49 -9.08 10.26
CA TYR A 16 1.78 -8.11 9.21
C TYR A 16 2.95 -8.56 8.36
N LEU A 17 2.89 -8.21 7.07
CA LEU A 17 4.02 -8.24 6.16
C LEU A 17 4.45 -6.81 5.89
N VAL A 18 5.72 -6.51 6.14
CA VAL A 18 6.34 -5.22 5.79
C VAL A 18 7.26 -5.49 4.60
N ASN A 19 7.11 -4.72 3.51
CA ASN A 19 7.95 -4.88 2.33
C ASN A 19 9.12 -3.89 2.34
N LEU A 20 10.29 -4.38 1.94
CA LEU A 20 11.54 -3.62 1.89
C LEU A 20 12.26 -3.89 0.57
N VAL A 21 13.16 -2.98 0.18
CA VAL A 21 14.16 -3.19 -0.88
C VAL A 21 15.57 -3.18 -0.29
N GLY A 22 16.56 -3.65 -1.04
CA GLY A 22 17.94 -3.82 -0.54
C GLY A 22 18.66 -2.54 -0.11
N GLN A 23 18.15 -1.37 -0.52
CA GLN A 23 18.68 -0.06 -0.12
C GLN A 23 17.99 0.49 1.14
N ASP A 24 17.01 -0.21 1.70
CA ASP A 24 16.27 0.25 2.87
C ASP A 24 17.05 -0.05 4.15
N PHE A 25 17.01 0.90 5.09
CA PHE A 25 17.63 0.76 6.40
C PHE A 25 16.61 1.07 7.51
N PRO A 26 16.51 0.24 8.56
CA PRO A 26 15.59 0.51 9.66
C PRO A 26 16.05 1.73 10.46
N LEU A 27 15.16 2.71 10.62
CA LEU A 27 15.39 3.91 11.46
C LEU A 27 14.92 3.71 12.91
N ARG A 28 14.33 2.55 13.21
CA ARG A 28 13.71 2.20 14.49
C ARG A 28 14.09 0.78 14.88
N THR A 29 14.09 0.51 16.17
CA THR A 29 14.32 -0.83 16.71
C THR A 29 13.17 -1.77 16.37
N ASN A 30 13.43 -3.08 16.45
CA ASN A 30 12.37 -4.07 16.30
C ASN A 30 11.26 -3.91 17.34
N MET A 31 11.59 -3.49 18.57
CA MET A 31 10.60 -3.29 19.63
C MET A 31 9.65 -2.13 19.29
N GLU A 32 10.18 -1.01 18.80
CA GLU A 32 9.38 0.13 18.33
C GLU A 32 8.51 -0.26 17.12
N LEU A 33 9.06 -1.03 16.17
CA LEU A 33 8.30 -1.54 15.03
C LEU A 33 7.12 -2.42 15.48
N VAL A 34 7.36 -3.36 16.40
CA VAL A 34 6.30 -4.22 16.94
C VAL A 34 5.24 -3.39 17.69
N ALA A 35 5.65 -2.38 18.47
CA ALA A 35 4.74 -1.49 19.16
C ALA A 35 3.87 -0.71 18.16
N ALA A 36 4.45 -0.15 17.11
CA ALA A 36 3.73 0.56 16.05
C ALA A 36 2.72 -0.35 15.34
N LEU A 37 3.12 -1.58 14.95
CA LEU A 37 2.22 -2.53 14.29
C LEU A 37 1.06 -2.99 15.18
N LYS A 38 1.28 -3.07 16.50
CA LYS A 38 0.20 -3.33 17.47
C LYS A 38 -0.75 -2.13 17.57
N ALA A 39 -0.23 -0.91 17.54
CA ALA A 39 -1.02 0.32 17.60
C ALA A 39 -1.94 0.50 16.38
N LEU A 40 -1.62 -0.12 15.23
CA LEU A 40 -2.52 -0.17 14.06
C LEU A 40 -3.86 -0.88 14.34
N ASN A 41 -3.96 -1.66 15.43
CA ASN A 41 -5.20 -2.32 15.87
C ASN A 41 -5.94 -3.11 14.76
N GLY A 42 -5.18 -3.77 13.88
CA GLY A 42 -5.73 -4.58 12.79
C GLY A 42 -6.01 -3.80 11.50
N SER A 43 -5.67 -2.52 11.42
CA SER A 43 -5.67 -1.73 10.18
C SER A 43 -4.40 -1.96 9.37
N ASN A 44 -4.47 -1.75 8.06
CA ASN A 44 -3.27 -1.71 7.22
C ASN A 44 -2.54 -0.36 7.39
N LEU A 45 -1.22 -0.36 7.18
CA LEU A 45 -0.46 0.87 6.98
C LEU A 45 -0.14 0.97 5.49
N VAL A 46 -1.03 1.66 4.76
CA VAL A 46 -0.90 1.93 3.33
C VAL A 46 -1.24 3.39 3.10
N GLU A 47 -0.42 4.04 2.29
CA GLU A 47 -0.54 5.45 1.98
C GLU A 47 -1.40 5.64 0.76
N SER A 48 -2.25 6.67 0.76
CA SER A 48 -3.12 6.97 -0.37
C SER A 48 -3.33 8.47 -0.55
N VAL A 49 -3.12 8.92 -1.77
CA VAL A 49 -3.47 10.25 -2.28
C VAL A 49 -4.48 10.11 -3.41
N GLU A 50 -5.24 11.17 -3.66
CA GLU A 50 -6.13 11.21 -4.81
C GLU A 50 -5.35 11.08 -6.12
N LEU A 51 -6.02 10.58 -7.16
CA LEU A 51 -5.40 10.30 -8.44
C LEU A 51 -4.75 11.55 -9.07
N GLY A 52 -5.43 12.70 -9.02
CA GLY A 52 -4.93 14.01 -9.43
C GLY A 52 -4.10 13.99 -10.73
N ARG A 53 -2.89 14.55 -10.66
CA ARG A 53 -1.95 14.64 -11.79
C ARG A 53 -1.48 13.29 -12.35
N PHE A 54 -1.72 12.18 -11.64
CA PHE A 54 -1.32 10.84 -12.05
C PHE A 54 -2.40 10.13 -12.87
N ALA A 55 -3.52 10.79 -13.18
CA ALA A 55 -4.60 10.18 -13.96
C ALA A 55 -4.13 9.60 -15.30
N TRP A 56 -3.17 10.23 -15.96
CA TRP A 56 -2.63 9.74 -17.24
C TRP A 56 -1.87 8.40 -17.11
N TRP A 57 -1.33 8.06 -15.93
CA TRP A 57 -0.69 6.76 -15.67
C TRP A 57 -1.67 5.58 -15.73
N THR A 58 -2.96 5.85 -15.53
CA THR A 58 -4.00 4.83 -15.62
C THR A 58 -4.31 4.44 -17.07
N ASN A 59 -3.75 5.13 -18.06
CA ASN A 59 -4.04 4.92 -19.49
C ASN A 59 -5.56 4.96 -19.79
N LYS A 60 -6.28 5.84 -19.09
CA LYS A 60 -7.74 6.00 -19.17
C LYS A 60 -8.53 4.70 -18.94
N LYS A 61 -7.96 3.75 -18.19
CA LYS A 61 -8.63 2.49 -17.87
C LYS A 61 -9.67 2.68 -16.78
N THR A 62 -10.84 2.08 -16.98
CA THR A 62 -11.88 1.96 -15.96
C THR A 62 -11.63 0.72 -15.11
N LEU A 63 -11.77 0.84 -13.79
CA LEU A 63 -11.62 -0.30 -12.90
C LEU A 63 -12.90 -1.14 -12.81
N PRO A 64 -12.79 -2.47 -12.74
CA PRO A 64 -13.91 -3.35 -12.41
C PRO A 64 -14.46 -3.02 -11.02
N LEU A 65 -15.69 -3.46 -10.72
CA LEU A 65 -16.32 -3.32 -9.39
C LEU A 65 -16.61 -1.87 -8.96
N VAL A 66 -16.53 -0.90 -9.89
CA VAL A 66 -16.83 0.53 -9.64
C VAL A 66 -16.01 1.09 -8.47
N VAL A 67 -14.74 0.66 -8.41
CA VAL A 67 -13.76 1.13 -7.42
C VAL A 67 -13.08 2.40 -7.92
N THR A 68 -12.75 3.28 -6.99
CA THR A 68 -12.05 4.54 -7.25
C THR A 68 -10.55 4.27 -7.31
N TRP A 69 -9.86 4.91 -8.26
CA TRP A 69 -8.40 4.88 -8.31
C TRP A 69 -7.79 5.65 -7.13
N TYR A 70 -6.87 5.02 -6.44
CA TYR A 70 -6.01 5.70 -5.47
C TYR A 70 -4.55 5.49 -5.82
N LYS A 71 -3.78 6.57 -5.68
CA LYS A 71 -2.33 6.57 -5.85
C LYS A 71 -1.70 6.46 -4.47
N GLY A 72 -0.57 5.78 -4.34
CA GLY A 72 0.15 5.74 -3.08
C GLY A 72 1.57 5.27 -3.26
N SER A 73 2.09 4.63 -2.24
CA SER A 73 3.42 4.02 -2.22
C SER A 73 3.31 2.51 -2.47
N MET A 74 4.37 1.94 -3.03
CA MET A 74 4.54 0.47 -3.04
C MET A 74 4.90 -0.08 -1.66
N TYR A 75 5.28 0.78 -0.70
CA TYR A 75 5.74 0.42 0.63
C TYR A 75 4.61 0.53 1.66
N GLY A 76 4.55 -0.45 2.57
CA GLY A 76 3.52 -0.49 3.60
C GLY A 76 3.69 -1.63 4.59
N ALA A 77 2.80 -1.67 5.58
CA ALA A 77 2.59 -2.83 6.43
C ALA A 77 1.19 -3.41 6.16
N PHE A 78 1.17 -4.62 5.61
CA PHE A 78 -0.04 -5.27 5.14
C PHE A 78 -0.49 -6.32 6.15
N ARG A 79 -1.73 -6.18 6.63
CA ARG A 79 -2.34 -7.19 7.48
C ARG A 79 -2.47 -8.51 6.72
N ARG A 80 -2.24 -9.64 7.39
CA ARG A 80 -2.25 -10.97 6.75
C ARG A 80 -3.53 -11.25 5.97
N GLU A 81 -4.69 -11.00 6.56
CA GLU A 81 -5.99 -11.26 5.95
C GLU A 81 -6.26 -10.35 4.75
N PHE A 82 -5.84 -9.08 4.85
CA PHE A 82 -5.87 -8.16 3.71
C PHE A 82 -5.00 -8.67 2.55
N LEU A 83 -3.78 -9.08 2.87
CA LEU A 83 -2.83 -9.57 1.87
C LEU A 83 -3.33 -10.86 1.23
N HIS A 84 -3.99 -11.73 1.98
CA HIS A 84 -4.64 -12.93 1.44
C HIS A 84 -5.66 -12.57 0.35
N GLU A 85 -6.60 -11.67 0.65
CA GLU A 85 -7.60 -11.24 -0.32
C GLU A 85 -6.96 -10.53 -1.53
N ALA A 86 -6.01 -9.63 -1.28
CA ALA A 86 -5.31 -8.91 -2.34
C ALA A 86 -4.53 -9.85 -3.27
N VAL A 87 -3.95 -10.94 -2.78
CA VAL A 87 -3.01 -11.76 -3.55
C VAL A 87 -3.65 -13.03 -4.10
N MET A 88 -4.58 -13.63 -3.36
CA MET A 88 -5.18 -14.94 -3.64
C MET A 88 -6.72 -14.87 -3.74
N GLY A 89 -7.34 -13.81 -3.22
CA GLY A 89 -8.79 -13.62 -3.30
C GLY A 89 -9.31 -13.55 -4.73
N THR A 90 -10.53 -14.06 -4.93
CA THR A 90 -11.23 -14.07 -6.23
C THR A 90 -12.02 -12.78 -6.45
N ALA A 91 -12.56 -12.17 -5.39
CA ALA A 91 -13.39 -10.97 -5.45
C ALA A 91 -12.67 -9.79 -6.12
N VAL A 92 -11.41 -9.54 -5.75
CA VAL A 92 -10.57 -8.48 -6.33
C VAL A 92 -9.77 -8.95 -7.55
N GLY A 93 -9.97 -10.19 -8.00
CA GLY A 93 -9.26 -10.80 -9.13
C GLY A 93 -9.31 -9.97 -10.41
N PRO A 94 -10.49 -9.50 -10.86
CA PRO A 94 -10.58 -8.66 -12.06
C PRO A 94 -9.75 -7.37 -11.95
N THR A 95 -9.77 -6.71 -10.79
CA THR A 95 -8.96 -5.50 -10.54
C THR A 95 -7.47 -5.82 -10.52
N ARG A 96 -7.08 -6.92 -9.87
CA ARG A 96 -5.70 -7.42 -9.82
C ARG A 96 -5.15 -7.70 -11.20
N ASP A 97 -5.91 -8.43 -12.01
CA ASP A 97 -5.46 -8.87 -13.32
C ASP A 97 -5.38 -7.68 -14.28
N LEU A 98 -6.29 -6.70 -14.18
CA LEU A 98 -6.21 -5.47 -14.96
C LEU A 98 -4.98 -4.62 -14.57
N MET A 99 -4.78 -4.36 -13.28
CA MET A 99 -3.70 -3.46 -12.84
C MET A 99 -2.32 -4.08 -13.03
N LEU A 100 -2.17 -5.37 -12.74
CA LEU A 100 -0.87 -6.06 -12.79
C LEU A 100 -0.54 -6.65 -14.16
N LYS A 101 -1.44 -6.50 -15.14
CA LYS A 101 -1.16 -6.88 -16.53
C LYS A 101 0.03 -6.06 -17.06
N PRO A 102 1.08 -6.72 -17.59
CA PRO A 102 2.24 -6.02 -18.12
C PRO A 102 1.85 -4.96 -19.15
N ARG A 103 2.43 -3.76 -19.01
CA ARG A 103 2.26 -2.62 -19.93
C ARG A 103 0.81 -2.13 -20.09
N ASN A 104 -0.10 -2.48 -19.17
CA ASN A 104 -1.49 -2.03 -19.24
C ASN A 104 -1.70 -0.62 -18.64
N ILE A 105 -1.01 -0.35 -17.53
CA ILE A 105 -0.92 0.95 -16.85
C ILE A 105 0.54 1.23 -16.48
N MET A 106 0.85 2.48 -16.12
CA MET A 106 2.17 2.86 -15.60
C MET A 106 2.24 2.68 -14.08
N HIS A 107 3.38 2.21 -13.58
CA HIS A 107 3.66 2.07 -12.14
C HIS A 107 2.55 1.39 -11.32
N PRO A 108 2.10 0.18 -11.71
CA PRO A 108 0.95 -0.49 -11.06
C PRO A 108 1.16 -0.78 -9.57
N ASP A 109 2.41 -0.92 -9.15
CA ASP A 109 2.85 -1.07 -7.76
C ASP A 109 2.47 0.13 -6.88
N GLU A 110 2.33 1.32 -7.47
CA GLU A 110 1.92 2.53 -6.78
C GLU A 110 0.39 2.74 -6.76
N PHE A 111 -0.39 1.87 -7.39
CA PHE A 111 -1.86 1.96 -7.43
C PHE A 111 -2.55 0.79 -6.75
N TYR A 112 -2.00 -0.42 -6.88
CA TYR A 112 -2.72 -1.64 -6.55
C TYR A 112 -3.16 -1.73 -5.09
N PHE A 113 -2.22 -1.70 -4.16
CA PHE A 113 -2.54 -1.81 -2.74
C PHE A 113 -3.29 -0.59 -2.18
N PRO A 114 -2.92 0.67 -2.51
CA PRO A 114 -3.69 1.84 -2.09
C PRO A 114 -5.14 1.79 -2.57
N THR A 115 -5.37 1.40 -3.83
CA THR A 115 -6.72 1.26 -4.36
C THR A 115 -7.52 0.22 -3.58
N LEU A 116 -6.95 -0.94 -3.27
CA LEU A 116 -7.66 -1.93 -2.47
C LEU A 116 -7.92 -1.46 -1.03
N ALA A 117 -6.94 -0.83 -0.38
CA ALA A 117 -7.02 -0.42 1.01
C ALA A 117 -8.00 0.76 1.25
N TYR A 118 -8.17 1.67 0.29
CA TYR A 118 -9.00 2.87 0.42
C TYR A 118 -10.37 2.76 -0.29
N ASN A 119 -10.72 1.60 -0.85
CA ASN A 119 -12.07 1.37 -1.36
C ASN A 119 -12.93 0.63 -0.34
N ILE A 120 -13.64 1.41 0.50
CA ILE A 120 -14.53 0.87 1.54
C ILE A 120 -15.60 -0.11 1.00
N LYS A 121 -16.01 0.07 -0.26
CA LYS A 121 -16.97 -0.82 -0.95
C LYS A 121 -16.48 -2.27 -1.05
N LEU A 122 -15.17 -2.48 -1.08
CA LEU A 122 -14.57 -3.82 -1.15
C LEU A 122 -14.57 -4.53 0.21
N ARG A 123 -14.78 -3.80 1.31
CA ARG A 123 -14.84 -4.32 2.68
C ARG A 123 -13.66 -5.24 3.04
N LEU A 124 -12.46 -4.88 2.54
CA LEU A 124 -11.27 -5.66 2.80
C LEU A 124 -10.81 -5.51 4.27
N PRO A 125 -10.20 -6.54 4.86
CA PRO A 125 -9.71 -6.48 6.23
C PRO A 125 -8.75 -5.29 6.45
N GLY A 126 -8.98 -4.51 7.50
CA GLY A 126 -8.12 -3.37 7.84
C GLY A 126 -8.11 -2.23 6.80
N ALA A 127 -9.11 -2.17 5.91
CA ALA A 127 -9.26 -1.07 4.96
C ALA A 127 -9.50 0.27 5.66
N CYS A 128 -9.05 1.35 5.05
CA CYS A 128 -9.25 2.70 5.57
C CYS A 128 -10.69 3.16 5.32
N VAL A 129 -11.28 3.78 6.34
CA VAL A 129 -12.63 4.36 6.29
C VAL A 129 -12.60 5.83 5.83
N ASN A 130 -11.51 6.54 6.12
CA ASN A 130 -11.29 7.91 5.71
C ASN A 130 -10.43 7.91 4.46
N THR A 131 -10.92 8.54 3.39
CA THR A 131 -10.29 8.48 2.07
C THR A 131 -10.29 9.85 1.41
N PRO A 132 -9.16 10.31 0.83
CA PRO A 132 -7.80 9.72 0.89
C PRO A 132 -7.16 9.85 2.29
N SER A 133 -5.88 9.50 2.43
CA SER A 133 -5.13 9.76 3.67
C SER A 133 -5.11 11.27 3.99
N PRO A 134 -5.20 11.66 5.27
CA PRO A 134 -5.13 13.06 5.66
C PRO A 134 -3.74 13.65 5.35
N GLU A 135 -3.68 14.95 5.06
CA GLU A 135 -2.43 15.64 4.71
C GLU A 135 -1.35 15.50 5.79
N SER A 136 -1.73 15.36 7.05
CA SER A 136 -0.79 15.08 8.14
C SER A 136 -0.02 13.75 8.00
N GLU A 137 -0.58 12.77 7.28
CA GLU A 137 0.03 11.46 7.03
C GLU A 137 0.86 11.41 5.74
N VAL A 138 0.50 12.20 4.73
CA VAL A 138 1.10 12.11 3.38
C VAL A 138 1.78 13.41 2.90
N GLY A 139 1.65 14.50 3.64
CA GLY A 139 2.10 15.84 3.23
C GLY A 139 3.61 16.06 3.30
N TYR A 140 4.31 15.31 4.16
CA TYR A 140 5.77 15.42 4.32
C TYR A 140 6.50 14.10 4.08
N ASN A 141 5.99 12.99 4.60
CA ASN A 141 6.55 11.67 4.36
C ASN A 141 5.55 10.57 4.69
N TYR A 142 5.77 9.39 4.16
CA TYR A 142 4.97 8.22 4.49
C TYR A 142 5.43 7.59 5.80
N LEU A 143 4.48 7.17 6.64
CA LEU A 143 4.77 6.52 7.91
C LEU A 143 5.45 5.16 7.70
N ALA A 144 5.09 4.45 6.63
CA ALA A 144 5.71 3.17 6.29
C ALA A 144 7.16 3.31 5.81
N LYS A 145 7.51 4.45 5.19
CA LYS A 145 8.84 4.67 4.63
C LYS A 145 9.17 6.15 4.54
N PHE A 146 10.27 6.52 5.20
CA PHE A 146 10.84 7.85 5.11
C PHE A 146 11.70 8.00 3.83
N VAL A 147 11.30 8.90 2.93
CA VAL A 147 12.03 9.26 1.71
C VAL A 147 12.19 10.78 1.62
N ILE A 148 13.40 11.27 1.32
CA ILE A 148 13.62 12.68 1.02
C ILE A 148 13.57 12.85 -0.50
N TRP A 149 12.53 13.54 -0.99
CA TRP A 149 12.40 13.86 -2.40
C TRP A 149 13.13 15.18 -2.71
N GLY A 150 13.68 15.32 -3.92
CA GLY A 150 14.48 16.51 -4.28
C GLY A 150 13.74 17.86 -4.20
N GLY A 151 12.41 17.85 -4.07
CA GLY A 151 11.62 19.06 -3.83
C GLY A 151 11.45 19.42 -2.35
N TYR A 152 11.95 18.61 -1.41
CA TYR A 152 11.84 18.88 0.01
C TYR A 152 12.97 19.79 0.49
N ASN A 153 12.61 20.82 1.24
CA ASN A 153 13.58 21.69 1.90
C ASN A 153 14.06 21.05 3.21
N VAL A 154 14.74 19.90 3.09
CA VAL A 154 15.34 19.18 4.22
C VAL A 154 16.85 19.40 4.16
N THR A 155 17.36 20.19 5.09
CA THR A 155 18.81 20.37 5.26
C THR A 155 19.35 19.25 6.14
N CYS A 156 20.25 18.41 5.62
CA CYS A 156 21.04 17.52 6.46
C CYS A 156 22.02 18.38 7.27
N THR A 157 21.82 18.48 8.58
CA THR A 157 22.84 19.01 9.49
C THR A 157 23.97 17.99 9.56
N THR A 158 25.12 18.33 9.00
CA THR A 158 26.39 17.59 9.12
C THR A 158 26.92 17.67 10.53
#